data_AF-A0A5C4RBV1-F1
#
_entry.id   AF-A0A5C4RBV1-F1
#
_cell.length_a   1.000
_cell.length_b   1.000
_cell.length_c   1.000
_cell.angle_alpha   90.00
_cell.angle_beta   90.00
_cell.angle_gamma   90.00
#
_symmetry.space_group_name_H-M   'P 1'
#
loop_
_entity.id
_entity.type
_entity.pdbx_description
1 polymer ?
#
loop_
_entity_poly.entity_id
_entity_poly.type
_entity_poly.pdbx_seq_one_letter_code
_entity_poly.pdbx_strand_id
1 'polypeptide(L)'
;SERVRFILNDTQSPCVVTQQKYLATLATETQTCAEQPILIATDDPTITADKPVGNLVSVNKSTDLAYIIYTSGTTGQPKGVMIEHKNVAHMATAQANIFDAAKRKKALMFAAYVFDGSVFELFPSLFNGLTLYLCSETERHGPAVEKLIQREGIEIAALPPAILKLLMGSYLPSLQLLVTAGESPSLDFLEHFNRHSAVLNSYGPTEVTVCATEKIYQRGTIPTNIGKAINNA
;
A
#
# COMPACT_ATOMS: atom_id res chain seq x y z
N SER A 1 -8.11 -21.85 -1.73
CA SER A 1 -6.64 -21.91 -1.53
C SER A 1 -6.37 -22.18 -0.06
N GLU A 2 -5.44 -23.07 0.27
CA GLU A 2 -5.07 -23.38 1.67
C GLU A 2 -4.77 -22.12 2.49
N ARG A 3 -4.04 -21.15 1.90
CA ARG A 3 -3.75 -19.87 2.56
C ARG A 3 -5.00 -19.05 2.88
N VAL A 4 -5.99 -19.04 1.97
CA VAL A 4 -7.24 -18.30 2.19
C VAL A 4 -8.05 -18.94 3.32
N ARG A 5 -8.16 -20.27 3.36
CA ARG A 5 -8.84 -20.99 4.46
C ARG A 5 -8.16 -20.71 5.79
N PHE A 6 -6.83 -20.76 5.83
CA PHE A 6 -6.09 -20.46 7.04
C PHE A 6 -6.43 -19.06 7.57
N ILE A 7 -6.36 -18.03 6.72
CA ILE A 7 -6.65 -16.65 7.12
C ILE A 7 -8.12 -16.49 7.59
N LEU A 8 -9.08 -17.11 6.89
CA LEU A 8 -10.49 -17.06 7.29
C LEU A 8 -10.71 -17.70 8.67
N ASN A 9 -10.08 -18.84 8.93
CA ASN A 9 -10.18 -19.54 10.21
C ASN A 9 -9.48 -18.80 11.36
N ASP A 10 -8.33 -18.20 11.08
CA ASP A 10 -7.52 -17.49 12.09
C ASP A 10 -8.15 -16.14 12.46
N THR A 11 -8.63 -15.38 11.48
CA THR A 11 -9.29 -14.08 11.74
C THR A 11 -10.65 -14.20 12.41
N GLN A 12 -11.38 -15.30 12.16
CA GLN A 12 -12.77 -15.47 12.59
C GLN A 12 -13.66 -14.26 12.24
N SER A 13 -13.38 -13.61 11.11
CA SER A 13 -14.12 -12.43 10.71
C SER A 13 -15.60 -12.76 10.54
N PRO A 14 -16.54 -11.98 11.09
CA PRO A 14 -17.98 -12.25 10.97
C PRO A 14 -18.50 -11.99 9.55
N CYS A 15 -17.73 -11.30 8.70
CA CYS A 15 -18.09 -11.03 7.32
C CYS A 15 -16.88 -11.07 6.38
N VAL A 16 -17.15 -11.33 5.11
CA VAL A 16 -16.18 -11.26 4.01
C VAL A 16 -16.76 -10.41 2.89
N VAL A 17 -16.05 -9.33 2.57
CA VAL A 17 -16.38 -8.43 1.47
C VAL A 17 -15.72 -8.93 0.20
N THR A 18 -16.49 -9.09 -0.88
CA THR A 18 -16.03 -9.74 -2.11
C THR A 18 -16.78 -9.24 -3.35
N GLN A 19 -16.54 -9.87 -4.50
CA GLN A 19 -17.31 -9.70 -5.74
C GLN A 19 -18.16 -10.94 -6.03
N GLN A 20 -19.28 -10.76 -6.74
CA GLN A 20 -20.22 -11.84 -7.09
C GLN A 20 -19.51 -13.06 -7.69
N LYS A 21 -18.55 -12.82 -8.60
CA LYS A 21 -17.79 -13.89 -9.27
C LYS A 21 -16.99 -14.81 -8.32
N TYR A 22 -16.71 -14.38 -7.09
CA TYR A 22 -15.96 -15.16 -6.10
C TYR A 22 -16.85 -15.79 -5.02
N LEU A 23 -18.17 -15.55 -5.03
CA LEU A 23 -19.09 -16.07 -4.02
C LEU A 23 -19.06 -17.60 -3.91
N ALA A 24 -19.12 -18.31 -5.05
CA ALA A 24 -19.12 -19.78 -5.05
C ALA A 24 -17.81 -20.35 -4.47
N THR A 25 -16.67 -19.74 -4.81
CA THR A 25 -15.37 -20.12 -4.24
C THR A 25 -15.36 -19.86 -2.74
N LEU A 26 -15.73 -18.66 -2.29
CA LEU A 26 -15.72 -18.32 -0.87
C LEU A 26 -16.71 -19.13 -0.04
N ALA A 27 -17.88 -19.47 -0.58
CA ALA A 27 -18.84 -20.38 0.05
C ALA A 27 -18.26 -21.78 0.26
N THR A 28 -17.27 -22.19 -0.54
CA THR A 28 -16.54 -23.45 -0.32
C THR A 28 -15.42 -23.28 0.71
N GLU A 29 -14.65 -22.19 0.62
CA GLU A 29 -13.50 -21.94 1.50
C GLU A 29 -13.92 -21.69 2.96
N THR A 30 -15.10 -21.09 3.16
CA THR A 30 -15.66 -20.76 4.49
C THR A 30 -16.31 -21.95 5.20
N GLN A 31 -16.56 -23.09 4.53
CA GLN A 31 -17.12 -24.29 5.18
C GLN A 31 -16.27 -24.82 6.34
N THR A 32 -14.97 -24.50 6.33
CA THR A 32 -14.03 -24.89 7.39
C THR A 32 -14.08 -23.98 8.63
N CYS A 33 -14.69 -22.80 8.52
CA CYS A 33 -14.82 -21.84 9.60
C CYS A 33 -15.76 -22.37 10.70
N ALA A 34 -15.37 -22.16 11.96
CA ALA A 34 -16.19 -22.52 13.11
C ALA A 34 -17.56 -21.82 13.08
N GLU A 35 -17.57 -20.55 12.67
CA GLU A 35 -18.78 -19.77 12.39
C GLU A 35 -18.76 -19.30 10.93
N GLN A 36 -19.90 -19.41 10.24
CA GLN A 36 -19.99 -19.02 8.84
C GLN A 36 -20.07 -17.49 8.71
N PRO A 37 -19.12 -16.83 8.03
CA PRO A 37 -19.17 -15.40 7.84
C PRO A 37 -20.26 -15.01 6.84
N ILE A 38 -20.80 -13.81 6.98
CA ILE A 38 -21.69 -13.21 5.98
C ILE A 38 -20.84 -12.81 4.76
N LEU A 39 -21.16 -13.37 3.60
CA LEU A 39 -20.53 -12.97 2.32
C LEU A 39 -21.26 -11.76 1.74
N ILE A 40 -20.53 -10.67 1.51
CA ILE A 40 -21.07 -9.40 1.00
C ILE A 40 -20.45 -9.12 -0.37
N ALA A 41 -21.23 -9.21 -1.44
CA ALA A 41 -20.79 -8.91 -2.80
C ALA A 41 -20.95 -7.41 -3.12
N THR A 42 -19.86 -6.64 -3.11
CA THR A 42 -19.93 -5.17 -3.25
C THR A 42 -20.31 -4.68 -4.63
N ASP A 43 -20.18 -5.54 -5.64
CA ASP A 43 -20.60 -5.30 -7.02
C ASP A 43 -22.08 -5.67 -7.26
N ASP A 44 -22.81 -6.11 -6.24
CA ASP A 44 -24.27 -6.20 -6.25
C ASP A 44 -24.87 -4.85 -5.79
N PRO A 45 -25.59 -4.12 -6.68
CA PRO A 45 -26.13 -2.81 -6.35
C PRO A 45 -27.18 -2.85 -5.22
N THR A 46 -27.82 -4.00 -4.98
CA THR A 46 -28.83 -4.14 -3.93
C THR A 46 -28.24 -4.03 -2.52
N ILE A 47 -26.94 -4.29 -2.36
CA ILE A 47 -26.25 -4.20 -1.06
C ILE A 47 -26.23 -2.75 -0.54
N THR A 48 -26.10 -1.78 -1.45
CA THR A 48 -26.00 -0.35 -1.11
C THR A 48 -27.24 0.45 -1.50
N ALA A 49 -28.20 -0.15 -2.20
CA ALA A 49 -29.47 0.48 -2.56
C ALA A 49 -30.20 1.02 -1.33
N ASP A 50 -30.68 2.26 -1.44
CA ASP A 50 -31.47 2.96 -0.43
C ASP A 50 -30.79 3.10 0.95
N LYS A 51 -29.46 2.91 1.02
CA LYS A 51 -28.68 3.16 2.23
C LYS A 51 -28.37 4.67 2.37
N PRO A 52 -28.32 5.20 3.60
CA PRO A 52 -27.92 6.58 3.83
C PRO A 52 -26.51 6.86 3.29
N VAL A 53 -26.33 8.02 2.64
CA VAL A 53 -25.04 8.46 2.08
C VAL A 53 -24.25 9.40 3.01
N GLY A 54 -24.83 9.74 4.18
CA GLY A 54 -24.18 10.56 5.18
C GLY A 54 -23.10 9.80 5.95
N ASN A 55 -22.17 10.54 6.56
CA ASN A 55 -21.15 9.95 7.43
C ASN A 55 -21.81 9.23 8.61
N LEU A 56 -21.32 8.03 8.92
CA LEU A 56 -21.73 7.29 10.11
C LEU A 56 -21.24 8.01 11.38
N VAL A 57 -21.94 7.76 12.50
CA VAL A 57 -21.48 8.21 13.82
C VAL A 57 -20.15 7.51 14.13
N SER A 58 -19.13 8.28 14.47
CA SER A 58 -17.83 7.73 14.86
C SER A 58 -17.96 7.02 16.22
N VAL A 59 -17.77 5.69 16.20
CA VAL A 59 -17.79 4.84 17.40
C VAL A 59 -16.39 4.31 17.75
N ASN A 60 -15.42 4.51 16.86
CA ASN A 60 -14.08 3.98 17.00
C ASN A 60 -13.16 4.90 17.81
N LYS A 61 -12.24 4.29 18.56
CA LYS A 61 -11.13 4.95 19.25
C LYS A 61 -9.86 4.84 18.42
N SER A 62 -8.88 5.70 18.71
CA SER A 62 -7.58 5.67 18.05
C SER A 62 -6.79 4.38 18.31
N THR A 63 -7.13 3.64 19.37
CA THR A 63 -6.54 2.35 19.73
C THR A 63 -7.25 1.16 19.12
N ASP A 64 -8.36 1.36 18.40
CA ASP A 64 -9.02 0.26 17.70
C ASP A 64 -8.17 -0.16 16.50
N LEU A 65 -8.29 -1.44 16.11
CA LEU A 65 -7.59 -1.98 14.95
C LEU A 65 -8.09 -1.32 13.66
N ALA A 66 -7.16 -0.84 12.85
CA ALA A 66 -7.41 -0.31 11.51
C ALA A 66 -7.27 -1.39 10.43
N TYR A 67 -6.28 -2.27 10.55
CA TYR A 67 -6.11 -3.39 9.63
C TYR A 67 -5.33 -4.56 10.25
N ILE A 68 -5.45 -5.72 9.60
CA ILE A 68 -4.63 -6.90 9.83
C ILE A 68 -4.05 -7.34 8.47
N ILE A 69 -2.72 -7.41 8.37
CA ILE A 69 -2.04 -7.92 7.16
C ILE A 69 -1.23 -9.17 7.52
N TYR A 70 -1.42 -10.23 6.73
CA TYR A 70 -0.75 -11.51 6.94
C TYR A 70 0.61 -11.56 6.25
N THR A 71 1.67 -11.73 7.04
CA THR A 71 3.04 -11.92 6.54
C THR A 71 3.47 -13.38 6.64
N SER A 72 4.49 -13.78 5.88
CA SER A 72 5.08 -15.11 6.03
C SER A 72 5.78 -15.20 7.39
N GLY A 73 5.30 -16.07 8.27
CA GLY A 73 5.96 -16.33 9.55
C GLY A 73 7.26 -17.12 9.34
N THR A 74 8.22 -16.94 10.24
CA THR A 74 9.47 -17.72 10.26
C THR A 74 9.23 -19.20 10.54
N THR A 75 8.09 -19.55 11.13
CA THR A 75 7.62 -20.91 11.40
C THR A 75 6.90 -21.55 10.21
N GLY A 76 6.79 -20.85 9.08
CA GLY A 76 6.09 -21.31 7.88
C GLY A 76 4.58 -21.02 7.87
N GLN A 77 3.97 -20.80 9.03
CA GLN A 77 2.56 -20.36 9.11
C GLN A 77 2.46 -18.84 8.99
N PRO A 78 1.51 -18.31 8.19
CA PRO A 78 1.27 -16.88 8.13
C PRO A 78 0.89 -16.30 9.50
N LYS A 79 1.32 -15.07 9.80
CA LYS A 79 0.95 -14.35 11.02
C LYS A 79 0.20 -13.05 10.68
N GLY A 80 -0.90 -12.79 11.37
CA GLY A 80 -1.66 -11.54 11.23
C GLY A 80 -1.02 -10.42 12.03
N VAL A 81 -0.48 -9.40 11.35
CA VAL A 81 0.05 -8.20 11.99
C VAL A 81 -1.10 -7.21 12.20
N MET A 82 -1.45 -6.98 13.47
CA MET A 82 -2.55 -6.09 13.87
C MET A 82 -2.04 -4.66 14.07
N ILE A 83 -2.64 -3.69 13.38
CA ILE A 83 -2.24 -2.29 13.42
C ILE A 83 -3.42 -1.40 13.82
N GLU A 84 -3.21 -0.48 14.76
CA GLU A 84 -4.24 0.42 15.28
C GLU A 84 -4.39 1.70 14.43
N HIS A 85 -5.54 2.37 14.51
CA HIS A 85 -5.81 3.63 13.82
C HIS A 85 -4.77 4.73 14.10
N LYS A 86 -4.31 4.85 15.36
CA LYS A 86 -3.30 5.85 15.75
C LYS A 86 -1.99 5.65 14.99
N ASN A 87 -1.62 4.41 14.69
CA ASN A 87 -0.38 4.11 13.97
C ASN A 87 -0.50 4.54 12.51
N VAL A 88 -1.62 4.22 11.85
CA VAL A 88 -1.87 4.62 10.46
C VAL A 88 -1.94 6.14 10.34
N ALA A 89 -2.64 6.82 11.25
CA ALA A 89 -2.72 8.28 11.26
C ALA A 89 -1.33 8.91 11.43
N HIS A 90 -0.51 8.41 12.37
CA HIS A 90 0.85 8.89 12.58
C HIS A 90 1.72 8.70 11.33
N MET A 91 1.76 7.49 10.76
CA MET A 91 2.50 7.20 9.54
C MET A 91 2.01 8.10 8.39
N ALA A 92 0.69 8.22 8.18
CA ALA A 92 0.14 8.99 7.08
C ALA A 92 0.48 10.48 7.15
N THR A 93 0.41 11.07 8.35
CA THR A 93 0.81 12.46 8.58
C THR A 93 2.31 12.68 8.39
N ALA A 94 3.16 11.78 8.92
CA ALA A 94 4.60 11.88 8.75
C ALA A 94 4.98 11.81 7.25
N GLN A 95 4.38 10.86 6.53
CA GLN A 95 4.63 10.68 5.10
C GLN A 95 4.14 11.85 4.27
N ALA A 96 2.95 12.38 4.56
CA ALA A 96 2.44 13.55 3.85
C ALA A 96 3.40 14.75 3.92
N ASN A 97 4.04 14.95 5.07
CA ASN A 97 5.03 16.01 5.27
C ASN A 97 6.33 15.73 4.50
N ILE A 98 6.88 14.52 4.59
CA ILE A 98 8.12 14.14 3.89
C ILE A 98 7.91 14.19 2.38
N PHE A 99 6.74 13.75 1.94
CA PHE A 99 6.37 13.77 0.53
C PHE A 99 6.00 15.13 0.04
N ASP A 100 5.90 16.19 0.86
CA ASP A 100 5.37 17.48 0.43
C ASP A 100 3.99 17.31 -0.27
N ALA A 101 3.13 16.42 0.24
CA ALA A 101 1.95 15.92 -0.47
C ALA A 101 1.01 17.05 -0.92
N ALA A 102 0.88 18.12 -0.13
CA ALA A 102 0.08 19.30 -0.46
C ALA A 102 0.51 20.04 -1.74
N LYS A 103 1.73 19.80 -2.25
CA LYS A 103 2.25 20.38 -3.51
C LYS A 103 1.99 19.50 -4.72
N ARG A 104 1.35 18.34 -4.53
CA ARG A 104 1.12 17.32 -5.56
C ARG A 104 -0.37 16.98 -5.63
N LYS A 105 -0.76 16.33 -6.71
CA LYS A 105 -2.14 16.03 -7.07
C LYS A 105 -2.34 14.57 -7.45
N LYS A 106 -1.34 13.90 -8.00
CA LYS A 106 -1.49 12.55 -8.56
C LYS A 106 -0.48 11.56 -8.00
N ALA A 107 -0.99 10.49 -7.37
CA ALA A 107 -0.18 9.41 -6.83
C ALA A 107 -0.54 8.06 -7.47
N LEU A 108 0.43 7.16 -7.56
CA LEU A 108 0.24 5.76 -7.94
C LEU A 108 -0.05 4.91 -6.70
N MET A 109 -1.02 4.01 -6.80
CA MET A 109 -1.15 2.85 -5.90
C MET A 109 -0.66 1.62 -6.64
N PHE A 110 0.61 1.27 -6.48
CA PHE A 110 1.25 0.16 -7.15
C PHE A 110 1.11 -1.13 -6.35
N ALA A 111 1.29 -1.05 -5.03
CA ALA A 111 1.31 -2.22 -4.16
C ALA A 111 -0.03 -2.97 -4.17
N ALA A 112 0.03 -4.31 -4.09
CA ALA A 112 -1.19 -5.08 -3.90
C ALA A 112 -1.78 -4.77 -2.52
N TYR A 113 -3.12 -4.76 -2.41
CA TYR A 113 -3.81 -4.48 -1.14
C TYR A 113 -3.49 -5.49 -0.01
N VAL A 114 -2.93 -6.65 -0.37
CA VAL A 114 -2.45 -7.66 0.60
C VAL A 114 -1.05 -7.37 1.16
N PHE A 115 -0.39 -6.32 0.66
CA PHE A 115 0.86 -5.79 1.21
C PHE A 115 0.62 -4.43 1.82
N ASP A 116 1.31 -4.16 2.92
CA ASP A 116 1.21 -2.93 3.70
C ASP A 116 1.76 -1.69 2.97
N GLY A 117 2.59 -1.87 1.94
CA GLY A 117 2.92 -0.81 0.97
C GLY A 117 1.68 -0.12 0.38
N SER A 118 0.55 -0.83 0.27
CA SER A 118 -0.72 -0.24 -0.19
C SER A 118 -1.29 0.78 0.80
N VAL A 119 -1.09 0.59 2.11
CA VAL A 119 -1.47 1.53 3.18
C VAL A 119 -0.64 2.81 3.07
N PHE A 120 0.66 2.66 2.77
CA PHE A 120 1.60 3.76 2.57
C PHE A 120 1.31 4.59 1.32
N GLU A 121 0.76 3.99 0.27
CA GLU A 121 0.30 4.72 -0.92
C GLU A 121 -1.08 5.37 -0.71
N LEU A 122 -2.00 4.66 -0.05
CA LEU A 122 -3.41 5.02 0.07
C LEU A 122 -3.63 6.20 1.02
N PHE A 123 -3.22 6.09 2.28
CA PHE A 123 -3.64 7.04 3.31
C PHE A 123 -2.98 8.42 3.19
N PRO A 124 -1.66 8.55 2.94
CA PRO A 124 -1.06 9.88 2.70
C PRO A 124 -1.72 10.59 1.52
N SER A 125 -2.09 9.86 0.46
CA SER A 125 -2.74 10.42 -0.72
C SER A 125 -4.17 10.90 -0.41
N LEU A 126 -5.01 10.03 0.15
CA LEU A 126 -6.42 10.35 0.42
C LEU A 126 -6.58 11.42 1.50
N PHE A 127 -5.73 11.42 2.54
CA PHE A 127 -5.79 12.43 3.61
C PHE A 127 -5.36 13.82 3.13
N ASN A 128 -4.66 13.92 2.00
CA ASN A 128 -4.16 15.19 1.46
C ASN A 128 -4.82 15.58 0.12
N GLY A 129 -5.90 14.89 -0.27
CA GLY A 129 -6.71 15.26 -1.44
C GLY A 129 -6.10 14.93 -2.80
N LEU A 130 -5.16 14.00 -2.86
CA LEU A 130 -4.58 13.53 -4.12
C LEU A 130 -5.55 12.57 -4.83
N THR A 131 -5.52 12.59 -6.17
CA THR A 131 -6.08 11.52 -7.00
C THR A 131 -5.13 10.31 -6.98
N LEU A 132 -5.68 9.16 -6.60
CA LEU A 132 -4.94 7.90 -6.55
C LEU A 132 -5.26 7.04 -7.78
N TYR A 133 -4.21 6.69 -8.53
CA TYR A 133 -4.30 5.86 -9.72
C TYR A 133 -3.96 4.41 -9.37
N LEU A 134 -4.95 3.53 -9.47
CA LEU A 134 -4.79 2.11 -9.13
C LEU A 134 -4.06 1.37 -10.25
N CYS A 135 -2.94 0.72 -9.91
CA CYS A 135 -2.25 -0.18 -10.81
C CYS A 135 -2.96 -1.55 -10.82
N SER A 136 -3.49 -1.96 -11.97
CA SER A 136 -4.08 -3.29 -12.12
C SER A 136 -3.02 -4.40 -12.01
N GLU A 137 -3.45 -5.65 -11.79
CA GLU A 137 -2.53 -6.80 -11.79
C GLU A 137 -1.76 -6.92 -13.11
N THR A 138 -2.41 -6.63 -14.24
CA THR A 138 -1.78 -6.62 -15.57
C THR A 138 -0.84 -5.44 -15.78
N GLU A 139 -0.96 -4.35 -15.01
CA GLU A 139 -0.08 -3.19 -15.09
C GLU A 139 1.11 -3.27 -14.13
N ARG A 140 1.08 -4.18 -13.15
CA ARG A 140 2.11 -4.36 -12.12
C ARG A 140 3.37 -5.06 -12.64
N HIS A 141 3.88 -4.57 -13.78
CA HIS A 141 5.17 -4.95 -14.35
C HIS A 141 5.79 -3.75 -15.09
N GLY A 142 7.13 -3.73 -15.24
CA GLY A 142 7.90 -2.56 -15.70
C GLY A 142 7.27 -1.79 -16.89
N PRO A 143 7.15 -2.38 -18.09
CA PRO A 143 6.64 -1.65 -19.25
C PRO A 143 5.21 -1.08 -19.13
N ALA A 144 4.33 -1.71 -18.33
CA ALA A 144 2.96 -1.25 -18.20
C ALA A 144 2.82 -0.16 -17.13
N VAL A 145 3.54 -0.28 -16.01
CA VAL A 145 3.58 0.78 -15.00
C VAL A 145 4.21 2.06 -15.54
N GLU A 146 5.24 1.96 -16.39
CA GLU A 146 5.81 3.12 -17.08
C GLU A 146 4.76 3.89 -17.88
N LYS A 147 4.00 3.15 -18.71
CA LYS A 147 2.94 3.72 -19.55
C LYS A 147 1.85 4.36 -18.70
N LEU A 148 1.47 3.75 -17.58
CA LEU A 148 0.50 4.31 -16.65
C LEU A 148 0.99 5.65 -16.05
N ILE A 149 2.24 5.70 -15.58
CA ILE A 149 2.86 6.91 -15.03
C ILE A 149 2.86 8.03 -16.08
N GLN A 150 3.27 7.73 -17.31
CA GLN A 150 3.34 8.70 -18.41
C GLN A 150 1.94 9.17 -18.85
N ARG A 151 0.99 8.23 -19.04
CA ARG A 151 -0.37 8.51 -19.51
C ARG A 151 -1.12 9.44 -18.54
N GLU A 152 -0.99 9.18 -17.24
CA GLU A 152 -1.75 9.90 -16.22
C GLU A 152 -1.00 11.10 -15.63
N GLY A 153 0.30 11.21 -15.92
CA GLY A 153 1.15 12.26 -15.36
C GLY A 153 1.30 12.12 -13.85
N ILE A 154 1.63 10.91 -13.39
CA ILE A 154 1.78 10.62 -11.95
C ILE A 154 2.99 11.36 -11.39
N GLU A 155 2.82 11.97 -10.19
CA GLU A 155 3.83 12.81 -9.52
C GLU A 155 4.51 12.12 -8.33
N ILE A 156 3.83 11.15 -7.69
CA ILE A 156 4.37 10.30 -6.62
C ILE A 156 4.18 8.84 -6.99
N ALA A 157 5.23 8.04 -6.90
CA ALA A 157 5.14 6.58 -6.99
C ALA A 157 6.06 5.91 -5.98
N ALA A 158 5.57 4.87 -5.32
CA ALA A 158 6.39 3.95 -4.54
C ALA A 158 6.58 2.66 -5.35
N LEU A 159 7.81 2.35 -5.73
CA LEU A 159 8.13 1.19 -6.56
C LEU A 159 9.29 0.40 -5.93
N PRO A 160 9.20 -0.94 -5.84
CA PRO A 160 10.30 -1.74 -5.30
C PRO A 160 11.50 -1.74 -6.25
N PRO A 161 12.74 -1.95 -5.75
CA PRO A 161 13.95 -2.02 -6.57
C PRO A 161 13.87 -2.93 -7.79
N ALA A 162 13.20 -4.08 -7.68
CA ALA A 162 13.00 -5.01 -8.80
C ALA A 162 12.26 -4.35 -9.98
N ILE A 163 11.28 -3.49 -9.72
CA ILE A 163 10.53 -2.76 -10.76
C ILE A 163 11.36 -1.60 -11.30
N LEU A 164 12.06 -0.87 -10.44
CA LEU A 164 12.92 0.24 -10.86
C LEU A 164 14.03 -0.20 -11.81
N LYS A 165 14.60 -1.39 -11.61
CA LYS A 165 15.56 -2.00 -12.53
C LYS A 165 14.97 -2.25 -13.93
N LEU A 166 13.70 -2.63 -14.02
CA LEU A 166 13.01 -2.82 -15.30
C LEU A 166 12.67 -1.50 -16.01
N LEU A 167 12.64 -0.39 -15.26
CA LEU A 167 12.38 0.96 -15.75
C LEU A 167 13.68 1.73 -16.04
N MET A 168 14.84 1.06 -16.01
CA MET A 168 16.10 1.68 -16.38
C MET A 168 16.06 2.15 -17.83
N GLY A 169 16.37 3.42 -18.05
CA GLY A 169 16.29 4.08 -19.36
C GLY A 169 14.97 4.80 -19.63
N SER A 170 13.92 4.56 -18.83
CA SER A 170 12.65 5.30 -18.92
C SER A 170 12.84 6.76 -18.53
N TYR A 171 12.16 7.66 -19.23
CA TYR A 171 12.06 9.07 -18.89
C TYR A 171 10.65 9.38 -18.39
N LEU A 172 10.54 9.75 -17.10
CA LEU A 172 9.28 9.96 -16.39
C LEU A 172 9.20 11.40 -15.86
N PRO A 173 9.00 12.40 -16.73
CA PRO A 173 9.13 13.82 -16.36
C PRO A 173 8.04 14.32 -15.40
N SER A 174 6.90 13.63 -15.32
CA SER A 174 5.84 13.97 -14.35
C SER A 174 6.21 13.56 -12.92
N LEU A 175 7.09 12.56 -12.76
CA LEU A 175 7.41 11.98 -11.48
C LEU A 175 8.32 12.93 -10.69
N GLN A 176 7.78 13.59 -9.68
CA GLN A 176 8.51 14.54 -8.83
C GLN A 176 9.14 13.83 -7.63
N LEU A 177 8.49 12.78 -7.12
CA LEU A 177 8.97 11.96 -6.01
C LEU A 177 8.82 10.47 -6.35
N LEU A 178 9.95 9.76 -6.31
CA LEU A 178 10.02 8.32 -6.39
C LEU A 178 10.42 7.76 -5.02
N VAL A 179 9.63 6.84 -4.48
CA VAL A 179 9.94 6.10 -3.27
C VAL A 179 10.36 4.68 -3.64
N THR A 180 11.42 4.17 -3.01
CA THR A 180 11.85 2.77 -3.10
C THR A 180 11.89 2.15 -1.70
N ALA A 181 11.43 0.92 -1.57
CA ALA A 181 11.36 0.19 -0.29
C ALA A 181 11.33 -1.32 -0.51
N GLY A 182 11.42 -2.08 0.58
CA GLY A 182 11.23 -3.55 0.61
C GLY A 182 12.47 -4.37 0.23
N GLU A 183 13.40 -3.80 -0.53
CA GLU A 183 14.68 -4.42 -0.88
C GLU A 183 15.81 -3.38 -0.84
N SER A 184 17.06 -3.84 -0.83
CA SER A 184 18.20 -2.93 -0.92
C SER A 184 18.25 -2.24 -2.29
N PRO A 185 18.31 -0.90 -2.34
CA PRO A 185 18.41 -0.19 -3.62
C PRO A 185 19.82 -0.34 -4.21
N SER A 186 19.92 -0.22 -5.54
CA SER A 186 21.18 -0.18 -6.26
C SER A 186 21.48 1.22 -6.78
N LEU A 187 22.77 1.58 -6.80
CA LEU A 187 23.22 2.94 -7.14
C LEU A 187 22.79 3.38 -8.54
N ASP A 188 22.77 2.45 -9.49
CA ASP A 188 22.43 2.69 -10.89
C ASP A 188 21.04 3.30 -11.07
N PHE A 189 19.99 2.71 -10.49
CA PHE A 189 18.64 3.28 -10.61
C PHE A 189 18.46 4.52 -9.74
N LEU A 190 19.09 4.58 -8.57
CA LEU A 190 19.06 5.78 -7.73
C LEU A 190 19.61 6.98 -8.51
N GLU A 191 20.75 6.83 -9.18
CA GLU A 191 21.33 7.88 -10.01
C GLU A 191 20.52 8.17 -11.27
N HIS A 192 19.89 7.16 -11.90
CA HIS A 192 19.05 7.34 -13.08
C HIS A 192 17.83 8.22 -12.77
N PHE A 193 17.03 7.82 -11.76
CA PHE A 193 15.81 8.54 -11.41
C PHE A 193 16.07 9.86 -10.69
N ASN A 194 17.19 9.99 -9.97
CA ASN A 194 17.55 11.25 -9.31
C ASN A 194 17.92 12.39 -10.29
N ARG A 195 18.08 12.10 -11.60
CA ARG A 195 18.28 13.15 -12.62
C ARG A 195 17.06 14.06 -12.79
N HIS A 196 15.86 13.55 -12.50
CA HIS A 196 14.61 14.24 -12.79
C HIS A 196 13.59 14.19 -11.65
N SER A 197 13.84 13.40 -10.60
CA SER A 197 12.94 13.25 -9.45
C SER A 197 13.73 13.23 -8.14
N ALA A 198 13.08 13.60 -7.02
CA ALA A 198 13.59 13.22 -5.72
C ALA A 198 13.44 11.70 -5.55
N VAL A 199 14.48 11.00 -5.09
CA VAL A 199 14.42 9.57 -4.82
C VAL A 199 14.56 9.32 -3.32
N LEU A 200 13.57 8.68 -2.72
CA LEU A 200 13.48 8.42 -1.30
C LEU A 200 13.65 6.91 -1.04
N ASN A 201 14.69 6.54 -0.31
CA ASN A 201 14.85 5.17 0.19
C ASN A 201 14.14 5.05 1.54
N SER A 202 13.16 4.16 1.61
CA SER A 202 12.29 3.97 2.77
C SER A 202 12.40 2.55 3.31
N TYR A 203 12.33 2.42 4.63
CA TYR A 203 12.46 1.14 5.30
C TYR A 203 11.49 1.05 6.48
N GLY A 204 10.81 -0.07 6.57
CA GLY A 204 10.05 -0.47 7.75
C GLY A 204 9.51 -1.89 7.57
N PRO A 205 9.51 -2.71 8.62
CA PRO A 205 8.74 -3.95 8.63
C PRO A 205 7.24 -3.67 8.83
N THR A 206 6.39 -4.65 8.51
CA THR A 206 4.93 -4.52 8.68
C THR A 206 4.52 -4.26 10.12
N GLU A 207 5.25 -4.81 11.08
CA GLU A 207 5.02 -4.68 12.52
C GLU A 207 5.17 -3.26 13.07
N VAL A 208 5.79 -2.34 12.32
CA VAL A 208 5.96 -0.93 12.74
C VAL A 208 5.13 0.03 11.90
N THR A 209 4.11 -0.47 11.20
CA THR A 209 3.23 0.32 10.32
C THR A 209 3.96 0.87 9.09
N VAL A 210 4.36 -0.06 8.24
CA VAL A 210 4.92 0.13 6.89
C VAL A 210 6.31 0.79 6.82
N CYS A 211 6.50 1.96 7.41
CA CYS A 211 7.74 2.71 7.30
C CYS A 211 8.19 3.24 8.66
N ALA A 212 9.47 3.05 8.97
CA ALA A 212 10.12 3.53 10.19
C ALA A 212 11.20 4.57 9.90
N THR A 213 11.94 4.45 8.80
CA THR A 213 13.07 5.34 8.48
C THR A 213 13.13 5.68 7.01
N GLU A 214 13.57 6.90 6.69
CA GLU A 214 13.70 7.34 5.30
C GLU A 214 14.94 8.22 5.05
N LYS A 215 15.44 8.14 3.81
CA LYS A 215 16.55 8.95 3.31
C LYS A 215 16.27 9.43 1.90
N ILE A 216 16.25 10.76 1.70
CA ILE A 216 16.37 11.32 0.35
C ILE A 216 17.79 11.03 -0.14
N TYR A 217 17.88 10.33 -1.26
CA TYR A 217 19.14 10.02 -1.91
C TYR A 217 19.82 11.31 -2.38
N GLN A 218 21.12 11.41 -2.10
CA GLN A 218 21.98 12.47 -2.57
C GLN A 218 23.16 11.84 -3.28
N ARG A 219 23.54 12.36 -4.44
CA ARG A 219 24.69 11.84 -5.21
C ARG A 219 25.94 11.79 -4.32
N GLY A 220 26.62 10.65 -4.35
CA GLY A 220 27.82 10.40 -3.53
C GLY A 220 27.52 9.87 -2.12
N THR A 221 26.25 9.65 -1.75
CA THR A 221 25.89 8.99 -0.49
C THR A 221 25.76 7.48 -0.65
N ILE A 222 25.82 6.76 0.48
CA ILE A 222 25.68 5.30 0.52
C ILE A 222 24.25 4.89 0.09
N PRO A 223 24.08 4.09 -0.98
CA PRO A 223 22.77 3.69 -1.51
C PRO A 223 21.85 3.03 -0.49
N THR A 224 22.42 2.18 0.37
CA THR A 224 21.67 1.38 1.36
C THR A 224 21.37 2.13 2.65
N ASN A 225 21.68 3.43 2.72
CA ASN A 225 21.35 4.23 3.89
C ASN A 225 19.83 4.39 3.99
N ILE A 226 19.25 3.82 5.05
CA ILE A 226 17.81 3.89 5.35
C ILE A 226 17.41 5.20 6.05
N GLY A 227 18.40 6.02 6.42
CA GLY A 227 18.18 7.38 6.89
C GLY A 227 17.83 7.49 8.36
N LYS A 228 16.83 8.31 8.67
CA LYS A 228 16.43 8.67 10.03
C LYS A 228 14.99 8.24 10.28
N ALA A 229 14.64 8.07 11.55
CA ALA A 229 13.27 7.77 11.96
C ALA A 229 12.26 8.78 11.36
N ILE A 230 11.13 8.28 10.88
CA ILE A 230 9.99 9.12 10.55
C ILE A 230 9.50 9.75 11.85
N ASN A 231 9.40 11.08 11.86
CA ASN A 231 9.10 11.90 13.03
C ASN A 231 10.27 12.10 14.03
N ASN A 232 11.06 13.16 13.82
CA ASN A 232 11.92 13.80 14.85
C ASN A 232 11.42 15.22 15.19
N ALA A 233 10.15 15.51 14.95
CA ALA A 233 9.54 16.81 15.24
C ALA A 233 8.77 16.76 16.55
#